data_AF-A0A158R1M1-F1
#
_entry.id   AF-A0A158R1M1-F1
#
_cell.length_a   1.000
_cell.length_b   1.000
_cell.length_c   1.000
_cell.angle_alpha   90.00
_cell.angle_beta   90.00
_cell.angle_gamma   90.00
#
_symmetry.space_group_name_H-M   'P 1'
#
loop_
_entity.id
_entity.type
_entity.pdbx_description
1 polymer ?
#
loop_
_entity_poly.entity_id
_entity_poly.type
_entity_poly.pdbx_seq_one_letter_code
_entity_poly.pdbx_strand_id
1 'polypeptide(L)'
;MAEEVQADVRIILVGEKGVGKTSLVMSLLEDEWVENVPPKLDRVLIPADVTPENVTTSIVDCSIGNEGEEYVVAELKQANVVCVVYAVSDENTINQVSEKWLPLLRDVYGPEHEIPVILVGNKSDGPANHTDKVLPIMERWAEVETCVECSAKTMKNVSEIFFYAQKAVVHPTRPLYDAEEKRLTDKTRKALIRVFKICDRDNDGYLNDAELNEFQKLCFGIPLTSAAIEDVKRAVADGCSDGIVEGALSLPGFLYLNLLFIERGRHETTWTVLRKFGYESNLKLGEDYLYPRIQVPVGCSTELSPEGIQFLSALFEKHDEDKDQCLSPCELANLFSVCPTASLSREILSAVETNSRGWITYAGYMAYWNMTTLINVSQTMEQLAYLGFAVGRSTQSRAGSTADAIKITRERKIDLTERGTARRVFHTRTPCVIVATKVEREEVEQRWEVSPEEFCRQFELPRPIKFTSSQLATMAVYPHLRRVYYLHDSNILQKITFGAALAALAGFLVFKNL
;
A
#
# COMPACT_ATOMS: atom_id res chain seq x y z
N MET A 1 6.67 30.00 -19.18
CA MET A 1 5.34 29.37 -19.30
C MET A 1 4.87 29.17 -17.88
N ALA A 2 3.83 29.90 -17.44
CA ALA A 2 3.23 29.64 -16.14
C ALA A 2 2.61 28.24 -16.22
N GLU A 3 2.94 27.35 -15.28
CA GLU A 3 2.24 26.08 -15.12
C GLU A 3 0.75 26.40 -14.92
N GLU A 4 -0.11 25.93 -15.82
CA GLU A 4 -1.55 25.97 -15.58
C GLU A 4 -1.81 25.16 -14.31
N VAL A 5 -2.26 25.83 -13.25
CA VAL A 5 -2.64 25.17 -12.01
C VAL A 5 -3.83 24.26 -12.33
N GLN A 6 -3.55 22.95 -12.41
CA GLN A 6 -4.57 21.94 -12.61
C GLN A 6 -5.44 21.89 -11.34
N ALA A 7 -6.76 22.02 -11.51
CA ALA A 7 -7.68 21.93 -10.38
C ALA A 7 -7.89 20.45 -10.02
N ASP A 8 -7.92 20.15 -8.73
CA ASP A 8 -8.19 18.81 -8.20
C ASP A 8 -9.67 18.44 -8.38
N VAL A 9 -10.57 19.43 -8.27
CA VAL A 9 -12.02 19.26 -8.44
C VAL A 9 -12.56 20.30 -9.40
N ARG A 10 -13.26 19.87 -10.46
CA ARG A 10 -14.01 20.73 -11.39
C ARG A 10 -15.50 20.54 -11.24
N ILE A 11 -16.17 21.58 -10.76
CA ILE A 11 -17.61 21.70 -10.57
C ILE A 11 -18.20 22.41 -11.78
N ILE A 12 -19.11 21.75 -12.51
CA ILE A 12 -19.84 22.37 -13.62
C ILE A 12 -21.27 22.66 -13.19
N LEU A 13 -21.72 23.90 -13.35
CA LEU A 13 -23.10 24.32 -13.11
C LEU A 13 -23.88 24.33 -14.42
N VAL A 14 -24.90 23.47 -14.52
CA VAL A 14 -25.81 23.41 -15.67
C VAL A 14 -27.25 23.67 -15.24
N GLY A 15 -28.14 24.01 -16.17
CA GLY A 15 -29.53 24.31 -15.88
C GLY A 15 -30.12 25.35 -16.81
N GLU A 16 -31.44 25.52 -16.76
CA GLU A 16 -32.16 26.43 -17.64
C GLU A 16 -31.77 27.91 -17.46
N LYS A 17 -32.11 28.75 -18.44
CA LYS A 17 -31.82 30.19 -18.37
C LYS A 17 -32.64 30.83 -17.26
N GLY A 18 -32.00 31.67 -16.44
CA GLY A 18 -32.68 32.42 -15.37
C GLY A 18 -32.88 31.67 -14.05
N VAL A 19 -32.35 30.45 -13.89
CA VAL A 19 -32.38 29.69 -12.63
C VAL A 19 -31.41 30.23 -11.57
N GLY A 20 -30.46 31.11 -11.95
CA GLY A 20 -29.56 31.80 -11.01
C GLY A 20 -28.20 31.13 -10.79
N LYS A 21 -27.66 30.40 -11.78
CA LYS A 21 -26.31 29.79 -11.73
C LYS A 21 -25.22 30.84 -11.44
N THR A 22 -25.15 31.88 -12.26
CA THR A 22 -24.18 32.98 -12.10
C THR A 22 -24.33 33.68 -10.75
N SER A 23 -25.58 33.90 -10.31
CA SER A 23 -25.86 34.49 -9.01
C SER A 23 -25.36 33.62 -7.85
N LEU A 24 -25.45 32.29 -7.93
CA LEU A 24 -24.91 31.40 -6.91
C LEU A 24 -23.40 31.51 -6.79
N VAL A 25 -22.68 31.54 -7.93
CA VAL A 25 -21.21 31.64 -7.92
C VAL A 25 -20.75 33.01 -7.43
N MET A 26 -21.37 34.09 -7.90
CA MET A 26 -21.04 35.44 -7.41
C MET A 26 -21.33 35.61 -5.93
N SER A 27 -22.45 35.05 -5.45
CA SER A 27 -22.78 35.12 -4.03
C SER A 27 -21.78 34.33 -3.17
N LEU A 28 -21.26 33.20 -3.66
CA LEU A 28 -20.18 32.47 -2.98
C LEU A 28 -18.89 33.30 -2.89
N LEU A 29 -18.54 34.01 -3.97
CA LEU A 29 -17.28 34.77 -4.06
C LEU A 29 -17.26 36.04 -3.23
N GLU A 30 -18.38 36.79 -3.25
CA GLU A 30 -18.49 38.06 -2.54
C GLU A 30 -19.02 37.89 -1.10
N ASP A 31 -19.48 36.68 -0.74
CA ASP A 31 -20.16 36.37 0.53
C ASP A 31 -21.38 37.27 0.81
N GLU A 32 -21.99 37.83 -0.25
CA GLU A 32 -23.18 38.68 -0.19
C GLU A 32 -24.02 38.60 -1.47
N TRP A 33 -25.26 39.09 -1.40
CA TRP A 33 -26.14 39.14 -2.57
C TRP A 33 -25.72 40.24 -3.54
N VAL A 34 -25.43 39.85 -4.78
CA VAL A 34 -25.08 40.77 -5.86
C VAL A 34 -26.28 41.01 -6.77
N GLU A 35 -26.81 42.23 -6.79
CA GLU A 35 -27.97 42.59 -7.63
C GLU A 35 -27.67 42.52 -9.14
N ASN A 36 -26.48 42.98 -9.54
CA ASN A 36 -26.08 43.08 -10.94
C ASN A 36 -24.97 42.06 -11.23
N VAL A 37 -25.36 40.88 -11.69
CA VAL A 37 -24.41 39.84 -12.11
C VAL A 37 -24.14 39.90 -13.62
N PRO A 38 -22.92 39.57 -14.08
CA PRO A 38 -22.65 39.46 -15.51
C PRO A 38 -23.52 38.35 -16.14
N PRO A 39 -23.75 38.37 -17.46
CA PRO A 39 -24.56 37.36 -18.14
C PRO A 39 -23.90 35.96 -18.18
N LYS A 40 -22.57 35.91 -18.10
CA LYS A 40 -21.74 34.70 -17.99
C LYS A 40 -20.54 35.04 -17.10
N LEU A 41 -20.14 34.11 -16.24
CA LEU A 41 -18.94 34.25 -15.41
C LEU A 41 -17.81 33.41 -16.02
N ASP A 42 -16.60 33.95 -16.01
CA ASP A 42 -15.40 33.19 -16.37
C ASP A 42 -15.11 32.10 -15.33
N ARG A 43 -14.26 31.13 -15.69
CA ARG A 43 -13.86 30.06 -14.78
C ARG A 43 -13.28 30.63 -13.49
N VAL A 44 -13.86 30.23 -12.37
CA VAL A 44 -13.42 30.60 -11.02
C VAL A 44 -12.51 29.51 -10.48
N LEU A 45 -11.38 29.88 -9.88
CA LEU A 45 -10.47 28.97 -9.20
C LEU A 45 -10.39 29.35 -7.72
N ILE A 46 -10.78 28.42 -6.85
CA ILE A 46 -10.70 28.53 -5.40
C ILE A 46 -9.50 27.70 -4.93
N PRO A 47 -8.47 28.34 -4.33
CA PRO A 47 -7.32 27.66 -3.76
C PRO A 47 -7.67 26.66 -2.65
N ALA A 48 -6.84 25.61 -2.51
CA ALA A 48 -7.03 24.54 -1.54
C ALA A 48 -7.08 25.02 -0.07
N ASP A 49 -6.32 26.05 0.30
CA ASP A 49 -6.27 26.61 1.65
C ASP A 49 -7.58 27.28 2.10
N VAL A 50 -8.47 27.59 1.14
CA VAL A 50 -9.78 28.19 1.40
C VAL A 50 -10.90 27.15 1.41
N THR A 51 -10.68 25.96 0.81
CA THR A 51 -11.71 24.94 0.70
C THR A 51 -11.73 24.01 1.92
N PRO A 52 -12.91 23.57 2.40
CA PRO A 52 -13.01 22.67 3.55
C PRO A 52 -12.26 21.34 3.36
N GLU A 53 -12.21 20.84 2.13
CA GLU A 53 -11.58 19.56 1.77
C GLU A 53 -10.08 19.69 1.43
N ASN A 54 -9.49 20.90 1.55
CA ASN A 54 -8.11 21.20 1.13
C ASN A 54 -7.78 20.80 -0.31
N VAL A 55 -8.72 21.02 -1.23
CA VAL A 55 -8.58 20.71 -2.66
C VAL A 55 -8.78 21.95 -3.52
N THR A 56 -7.96 22.09 -4.57
CA THR A 56 -8.09 23.20 -5.52
C THR A 56 -9.36 23.00 -6.34
N THR A 57 -10.33 23.89 -6.17
CA THR A 57 -11.66 23.74 -6.78
C THR A 57 -11.82 24.74 -7.91
N SER A 58 -12.27 24.28 -9.07
CA SER A 58 -12.68 25.16 -10.17
C SER A 58 -14.18 25.06 -10.43
N ILE A 59 -14.82 26.22 -10.53
CA ILE A 59 -16.26 26.34 -10.78
C ILE A 59 -16.46 26.94 -12.16
N VAL A 60 -17.27 26.27 -12.99
CA VAL A 60 -17.62 26.73 -14.33
C VAL A 60 -19.13 26.93 -14.42
N ASP A 61 -19.53 28.15 -14.78
CA ASP A 61 -20.92 28.49 -15.07
C ASP A 61 -21.24 28.22 -16.55
N CYS A 62 -21.93 27.12 -16.82
CA CYS A 62 -22.44 26.80 -18.15
C CYS A 62 -23.82 27.46 -18.35
N SER A 63 -23.85 28.79 -18.36
CA SER A 63 -25.02 29.53 -18.82
C SER A 63 -25.24 29.23 -20.30
N ILE A 64 -26.44 28.74 -20.69
CA ILE A 64 -26.82 28.58 -22.10
C ILE A 64 -26.89 29.97 -22.75
N GLY A 65 -25.76 30.47 -23.23
CA GLY A 65 -25.62 31.63 -24.10
C GLY A 65 -25.47 31.21 -25.56
N ASN A 66 -24.92 32.10 -26.40
CA ASN A 66 -24.77 31.92 -27.85
C ASN A 66 -23.79 30.79 -28.29
N GLU A 67 -23.13 30.09 -27.36
CA GLU A 67 -22.06 29.11 -27.66
C GLU A 67 -22.57 27.68 -27.92
N GLY A 68 -23.88 27.43 -27.79
CA GLY A 68 -24.52 26.17 -28.19
C GLY A 68 -24.28 24.98 -27.24
N GLU A 69 -24.94 23.85 -27.54
CA GLU A 69 -24.84 22.62 -26.73
C GLU A 69 -23.45 21.96 -26.79
N GLU A 70 -22.71 22.16 -27.90
CA GLU A 70 -21.35 21.60 -28.07
C GLU A 70 -20.36 22.11 -27.01
N TYR A 71 -20.46 23.38 -26.63
CA TYR A 71 -19.62 23.96 -25.56
C TYR A 71 -19.91 23.30 -24.21
N VAL A 72 -21.20 23.15 -23.87
CA VAL A 72 -21.61 22.51 -22.62
C VAL A 72 -21.10 21.07 -22.56
N VAL A 73 -21.20 20.32 -23.65
CA VAL A 73 -20.66 18.95 -23.73
C VAL A 73 -19.14 18.92 -23.56
N ALA A 74 -18.40 19.88 -24.12
CA ALA A 74 -16.94 19.97 -23.96
C ALA A 74 -16.52 20.26 -22.51
N GLU A 75 -17.28 21.10 -21.80
CA GLU A 75 -17.08 21.40 -20.38
C GLU A 75 -17.45 20.21 -19.50
N LEU A 76 -18.57 19.55 -19.79
CA LEU A 76 -19.02 18.35 -19.09
C LEU A 76 -17.97 17.23 -19.18
N LYS A 77 -17.35 16.98 -20.34
CA LYS A 77 -16.29 15.97 -20.47
C LYS A 77 -15.11 16.13 -19.52
N GLN A 78 -14.90 17.32 -18.95
CA GLN A 78 -13.83 17.62 -18.02
C GLN A 78 -14.32 17.72 -16.56
N ALA A 79 -15.62 17.54 -16.31
CA ALA A 79 -16.23 17.67 -14.99
C ALA A 79 -15.82 16.52 -14.06
N ASN A 80 -15.60 16.84 -12.78
CA ASN A 80 -15.57 15.83 -11.73
C ASN A 80 -16.93 15.70 -11.03
N VAL A 81 -17.74 16.76 -11.03
CA VAL A 81 -19.09 16.79 -10.47
C VAL A 81 -19.95 17.78 -11.25
N VAL A 82 -21.24 17.45 -11.39
CA VAL A 82 -22.20 18.30 -12.10
C VAL A 82 -23.30 18.76 -11.14
N CYS A 83 -23.46 20.07 -11.02
CA CYS A 83 -24.56 20.69 -10.28
C CYS A 83 -25.66 21.09 -11.27
N VAL A 84 -26.81 20.43 -11.21
CA VAL A 84 -27.98 20.75 -12.04
C VAL A 84 -28.87 21.70 -11.26
N VAL A 85 -28.87 22.97 -11.67
CA VAL A 85 -29.59 24.06 -11.00
C VAL A 85 -30.97 24.25 -11.63
N TYR A 86 -32.00 24.22 -10.80
CA TYR A 86 -33.38 24.54 -11.15
C TYR A 86 -33.95 25.61 -10.22
N ALA A 87 -35.03 26.28 -10.64
CA ALA A 87 -35.71 27.25 -9.81
C ALA A 87 -36.86 26.55 -9.07
N VAL A 88 -36.84 26.60 -7.75
CA VAL A 88 -37.85 25.97 -6.89
C VAL A 88 -39.27 26.49 -7.17
N SER A 89 -39.38 27.75 -7.57
CA SER A 89 -40.64 28.41 -7.92
C SER A 89 -41.18 28.04 -9.31
N ASP A 90 -40.41 27.34 -10.16
CA ASP A 90 -40.77 27.09 -11.57
C ASP A 90 -40.73 25.59 -11.90
N GLU A 91 -41.92 24.99 -12.00
CA GLU A 91 -42.09 23.56 -12.31
C GLU A 91 -41.53 23.17 -13.69
N ASN A 92 -41.51 24.09 -14.66
CA ASN A 92 -40.95 23.79 -15.97
C ASN A 92 -39.45 23.50 -15.86
N THR A 93 -38.73 24.25 -15.02
CA THR A 93 -37.28 24.01 -14.81
C THR A 93 -37.01 22.68 -14.12
N ILE A 94 -37.91 22.22 -13.25
CA ILE A 94 -37.83 20.91 -12.59
C ILE A 94 -38.04 19.78 -13.62
N ASN A 95 -39.04 19.90 -14.49
CA ASN A 95 -39.29 18.90 -15.55
C ASN A 95 -38.11 18.79 -16.51
N GLN A 96 -37.49 19.93 -16.88
CA GLN A 96 -36.30 19.95 -17.74
C GLN A 96 -35.09 19.23 -17.12
N VAL A 97 -34.98 19.13 -15.79
CA VAL A 97 -33.94 18.30 -15.16
C VAL A 97 -34.05 16.85 -15.64
N SER A 98 -35.25 16.28 -15.60
CA SER A 98 -35.49 14.88 -15.97
C SER A 98 -35.59 14.64 -17.49
N GLU A 99 -36.08 15.63 -18.24
CA GLU A 99 -36.32 15.49 -19.69
C GLU A 99 -35.12 15.82 -20.56
N LYS A 100 -34.21 16.69 -20.08
CA LYS A 100 -33.09 17.22 -20.86
C LYS A 100 -31.74 17.02 -20.18
N TRP A 101 -31.58 17.54 -18.96
CA TRP A 101 -30.25 17.61 -18.34
C TRP A 101 -29.71 16.24 -17.93
N LEU A 102 -30.48 15.43 -17.20
CA LEU A 102 -30.03 14.09 -16.81
C LEU A 102 -29.83 13.14 -18.02
N PRO A 103 -30.73 13.09 -19.03
CA PRO A 103 -30.45 12.38 -20.28
C PRO A 103 -29.17 12.83 -20.98
N LEU A 104 -28.90 14.14 -21.06
CA LEU A 104 -27.67 14.68 -21.65
C LEU A 104 -26.42 14.17 -20.93
N LEU A 105 -26.43 14.07 -19.60
CA LEU A 105 -25.29 13.53 -18.85
C LEU A 105 -25.04 12.06 -19.20
N ARG A 106 -26.09 11.25 -19.35
CA ARG A 106 -25.95 9.85 -19.81
C ARG A 106 -25.47 9.74 -21.25
N ASP A 107 -25.86 10.66 -22.13
CA ASP A 107 -25.35 10.69 -23.51
C ASP A 107 -23.86 11.05 -23.56
N VAL A 108 -23.39 11.93 -22.67
CA VAL A 108 -21.98 12.37 -22.64
C VAL A 108 -21.08 11.35 -21.96
N TYR A 109 -21.49 10.76 -20.84
CA TYR A 109 -20.64 9.89 -20.01
C TYR A 109 -20.97 8.40 -20.12
N GLY A 110 -22.11 8.05 -20.70
CA GLY A 110 -22.66 6.70 -20.71
C GLY A 110 -23.63 6.43 -19.55
N PRO A 111 -24.44 5.37 -19.63
CA PRO A 111 -25.52 5.09 -18.67
C PRO A 111 -25.03 4.69 -17.26
N GLU A 112 -23.80 4.19 -17.13
CA GLU A 112 -23.21 3.72 -15.86
C GLU A 112 -22.02 4.59 -15.42
N HIS A 113 -22.03 5.89 -15.76
CA HIS A 113 -20.95 6.78 -15.38
C HIS A 113 -20.85 6.96 -13.86
N GLU A 114 -19.64 7.14 -13.33
CA GLU A 114 -19.41 7.33 -11.89
C GLU A 114 -19.47 8.80 -11.45
N ILE A 115 -19.56 9.75 -12.39
CA ILE A 115 -19.58 11.20 -12.08
C ILE A 115 -20.81 11.55 -11.23
N PRO A 116 -20.64 12.13 -10.02
CA PRO A 116 -21.75 12.50 -9.16
C PRO A 116 -22.53 13.70 -9.70
N VAL A 117 -23.85 13.67 -9.48
CA VAL A 117 -24.77 14.75 -9.83
C VAL A 117 -25.43 15.29 -8.56
N ILE A 118 -25.44 16.61 -8.41
CA ILE A 118 -26.10 17.31 -7.32
C ILE A 118 -27.24 18.15 -7.88
N LEU A 119 -28.45 17.93 -7.38
CA LEU A 119 -29.60 18.74 -7.73
C LEU A 119 -29.63 19.98 -6.82
N VAL A 120 -29.70 21.15 -7.45
CA VAL A 120 -29.64 22.44 -6.73
C VAL A 120 -30.94 23.19 -6.97
N GLY A 121 -31.79 23.22 -5.94
CA GLY A 121 -33.05 23.97 -5.96
C GLY A 121 -32.82 25.40 -5.52
N ASN A 122 -32.57 26.31 -6.45
CA ASN A 122 -32.36 27.73 -6.15
C ASN A 122 -33.67 28.51 -6.03
N LYS A 123 -33.61 29.72 -5.45
CA LYS A 123 -34.76 30.60 -5.16
C LYS A 123 -35.74 30.00 -4.14
N SER A 124 -35.20 29.36 -3.10
CA SER A 124 -35.97 28.85 -1.96
C SER A 124 -36.30 29.94 -0.92
N ASP A 125 -36.38 31.20 -1.31
CA ASP A 125 -36.72 32.34 -0.45
C ASP A 125 -38.23 32.43 -0.10
N GLY A 126 -39.07 31.57 -0.70
CA GLY A 126 -40.50 31.45 -0.39
C GLY A 126 -40.82 30.51 0.80
N PRO A 127 -42.06 30.56 1.33
CA PRO A 127 -42.45 29.85 2.55
C PRO A 127 -42.75 28.34 2.40
N ALA A 128 -42.50 27.72 1.24
CA ALA A 128 -42.82 26.32 0.99
C ALA A 128 -41.55 25.47 0.80
N ASN A 129 -41.51 24.31 1.44
CA ASN A 129 -40.55 23.25 1.13
C ASN A 129 -41.01 22.56 -0.16
N HIS A 130 -40.14 22.44 -1.15
CA HIS A 130 -40.50 21.87 -2.46
C HIS A 130 -39.80 20.54 -2.73
N THR A 131 -39.21 19.97 -1.69
CA THR A 131 -38.34 18.79 -1.72
C THR A 131 -39.08 17.55 -2.20
N ASP A 132 -40.39 17.45 -1.91
CA ASP A 132 -41.26 16.34 -2.30
C ASP A 132 -41.33 16.13 -3.83
N LYS A 133 -41.14 17.19 -4.63
CA LYS A 133 -41.21 17.10 -6.10
C LYS A 133 -39.98 16.44 -6.72
N VAL A 134 -38.86 16.40 -5.99
CA VAL A 134 -37.55 15.96 -6.51
C VAL A 134 -37.19 14.56 -6.02
N LEU A 135 -37.83 14.07 -4.95
CA LEU A 135 -37.67 12.68 -4.48
C LEU A 135 -37.85 11.63 -5.58
N PRO A 136 -38.89 11.70 -6.46
CA PRO A 136 -39.05 10.72 -7.53
C PRO A 136 -37.91 10.76 -8.57
N ILE A 137 -37.26 11.92 -8.73
CA ILE A 137 -36.11 12.07 -9.62
C ILE A 137 -34.90 11.37 -9.00
N MET A 138 -34.66 11.55 -7.71
CA MET A 138 -33.57 10.89 -7.00
C MET A 138 -33.73 9.36 -7.00
N GLU A 139 -34.94 8.86 -6.82
CA GLU A 139 -35.23 7.41 -6.86
C GLU A 139 -35.05 6.81 -8.26
N ARG A 140 -35.31 7.60 -9.32
CA ARG A 140 -35.21 7.13 -10.71
C ARG A 140 -33.79 7.23 -11.28
N TRP A 141 -32.98 8.16 -10.79
CA TRP A 141 -31.67 8.50 -11.34
C TRP A 141 -30.58 8.28 -10.28
N ALA A 142 -29.97 7.09 -10.28
CA ALA A 142 -28.95 6.68 -9.31
C ALA A 142 -27.66 7.51 -9.35
N GLU A 143 -27.45 8.35 -10.38
CA GLU A 143 -26.36 9.33 -10.45
C GLU A 143 -26.58 10.58 -9.60
N VAL A 144 -27.82 10.83 -9.18
CA VAL A 144 -28.13 11.91 -8.27
C VAL A 144 -27.77 11.49 -6.85
N GLU A 145 -26.73 12.11 -6.30
CA GLU A 145 -26.25 11.77 -4.95
C GLU A 145 -27.01 12.53 -3.87
N THR A 146 -27.29 13.81 -4.10
CA THR A 146 -28.00 14.65 -3.14
C THR A 146 -28.76 15.78 -3.82
N CYS A 147 -29.75 16.32 -3.10
CA CYS A 147 -30.50 17.51 -3.48
C CYS A 147 -30.37 18.57 -2.38
N VAL A 148 -29.99 19.78 -2.77
CA VAL A 148 -29.82 20.92 -1.85
C VAL A 148 -30.72 22.06 -2.29
N GLU A 149 -31.62 22.49 -1.42
CA GLU A 149 -32.38 23.73 -1.63
C GLU A 149 -31.56 24.92 -1.12
N CYS A 150 -31.41 25.95 -1.96
CA CYS A 150 -30.60 27.12 -1.68
C CYS A 150 -31.29 28.42 -2.11
N SER A 151 -30.75 29.55 -1.66
CA SER A 151 -31.17 30.86 -2.12
C SER A 151 -29.99 31.80 -2.17
N ALA A 152 -29.56 32.15 -3.38
CA ALA A 152 -28.53 33.16 -3.60
C ALA A 152 -28.91 34.51 -2.96
N LYS A 153 -30.20 34.86 -2.94
CA LYS A 153 -30.68 36.13 -2.40
C LYS A 153 -30.58 36.24 -0.88
N THR A 154 -30.82 35.14 -0.17
CA THR A 154 -30.79 35.10 1.30
C THR A 154 -29.53 34.44 1.85
N MET A 155 -28.57 34.09 0.98
CA MET A 155 -27.35 33.33 1.30
C MET A 155 -27.60 31.94 1.93
N LYS A 156 -28.81 31.41 1.82
CA LYS A 156 -29.17 30.10 2.38
C LYS A 156 -28.51 28.99 1.57
N ASN A 157 -27.72 28.15 2.24
CA ASN A 157 -27.13 26.91 1.71
C ASN A 157 -26.24 27.10 0.46
N VAL A 158 -25.73 28.31 0.20
CA VAL A 158 -24.87 28.58 -0.96
C VAL A 158 -23.55 27.82 -0.83
N SER A 159 -22.84 27.98 0.29
CA SER A 159 -21.57 27.29 0.56
C SER A 159 -21.72 25.77 0.65
N GLU A 160 -22.87 25.30 1.12
CA GLU A 160 -23.18 23.87 1.29
C GLU A 160 -23.23 23.13 -0.04
N ILE A 161 -23.72 23.75 -1.12
CA ILE A 161 -23.73 23.13 -2.46
C ILE A 161 -22.32 22.77 -2.89
N PHE A 162 -21.40 23.73 -2.77
CA PHE A 162 -20.01 23.55 -3.21
C PHE A 162 -19.26 22.61 -2.26
N PHE A 163 -19.57 22.65 -0.96
CA PHE A 163 -19.08 21.68 0.00
C PHE A 163 -19.51 20.25 -0.35
N TYR A 164 -20.81 20.01 -0.58
CA TYR A 164 -21.31 18.69 -0.98
C TYR A 164 -20.77 18.26 -2.34
N ALA A 165 -20.56 19.18 -3.29
CA ALA A 165 -19.94 18.89 -4.57
C ALA A 165 -18.49 18.43 -4.43
N GLN A 166 -17.68 19.11 -3.61
CA GLN A 166 -16.32 18.66 -3.29
C GLN A 166 -16.35 17.30 -2.61
N LYS A 167 -17.21 17.14 -1.59
CA LYS A 167 -17.34 15.90 -0.83
C LYS A 167 -17.72 14.70 -1.70
N ALA A 168 -18.65 14.86 -2.64
CA ALA A 168 -19.06 13.82 -3.58
C ALA A 168 -17.90 13.28 -4.45
N VAL A 169 -16.98 14.16 -4.84
CA VAL A 169 -15.79 13.80 -5.65
C VAL A 169 -14.70 13.19 -4.78
N VAL A 170 -14.45 13.79 -3.62
CA VAL A 170 -13.40 13.36 -2.70
C VAL A 170 -13.80 12.01 -2.08
N HIS A 171 -15.04 11.85 -1.63
CA HIS A 171 -15.52 10.69 -0.89
C HIS A 171 -16.68 9.98 -1.61
N PRO A 172 -16.47 9.41 -2.81
CA PRO A 172 -17.56 8.88 -3.62
C PRO A 172 -18.22 7.67 -2.94
N THR A 173 -19.55 7.66 -2.88
CA THR A 173 -20.30 6.58 -2.22
C THR A 173 -20.38 5.31 -3.08
N ARG A 174 -20.50 5.46 -4.40
CA ARG A 174 -20.73 4.36 -5.36
C ARG A 174 -19.67 3.25 -5.37
N PRO A 175 -18.35 3.56 -5.31
CA PRO A 175 -17.35 2.50 -5.22
C PRO A 175 -17.49 1.68 -3.93
N LEU A 176 -18.00 2.28 -2.85
CA LEU A 176 -18.11 1.64 -1.54
C LEU A 176 -19.34 0.73 -1.41
N TYR A 177 -20.48 1.19 -1.90
CA TYR A 177 -21.79 0.62 -1.59
C TYR A 177 -22.65 0.42 -2.82
N ASP A 178 -23.22 -0.77 -2.91
CA ASP A 178 -24.22 -1.15 -3.89
C ASP A 178 -25.61 -0.89 -3.29
N ALA A 179 -26.31 0.10 -3.83
CA ALA A 179 -27.62 0.53 -3.33
C ALA A 179 -28.75 -0.44 -3.68
N GLU A 180 -28.60 -1.22 -4.76
CA GLU A 180 -29.60 -2.20 -5.19
C GLU A 180 -29.55 -3.43 -4.26
N GLU A 181 -28.35 -3.95 -4.03
CA GLU A 181 -28.10 -5.12 -3.20
C GLU A 181 -27.98 -4.79 -1.69
N LYS A 182 -28.00 -3.50 -1.35
CA LYS A 182 -27.81 -2.97 0.02
C LYS A 182 -26.60 -3.57 0.74
N ARG A 183 -25.46 -3.60 0.06
CA ARG A 183 -24.23 -4.22 0.57
C ARG A 183 -22.99 -3.47 0.15
N LEU A 184 -21.89 -3.71 0.85
CA LEU A 184 -20.57 -3.30 0.38
C LEU A 184 -20.23 -3.99 -0.95
N THR A 185 -19.61 -3.24 -1.86
CA THR A 185 -19.07 -3.79 -3.11
C THR A 185 -17.94 -4.78 -2.81
N ASP A 186 -17.67 -5.69 -3.75
CA ASP A 186 -16.64 -6.72 -3.55
C ASP A 186 -15.24 -6.13 -3.45
N LYS A 187 -14.98 -5.02 -4.15
CA LYS A 187 -13.72 -4.27 -4.05
C LYS A 187 -13.53 -3.69 -2.65
N THR A 188 -14.56 -3.06 -2.10
CA THR A 188 -14.54 -2.48 -0.75
C THR A 188 -14.38 -3.55 0.31
N ARG A 189 -15.11 -4.66 0.16
CA ARG A 189 -14.98 -5.81 1.06
C ARG A 189 -13.55 -6.35 1.08
N LYS A 190 -12.93 -6.56 -0.09
CA LYS A 190 -11.52 -6.99 -0.18
C LYS A 190 -10.56 -6.00 0.46
N ALA A 191 -10.77 -4.70 0.25
CA ALA A 191 -9.94 -3.67 0.85
C ALA A 191 -10.05 -3.65 2.38
N LEU A 192 -11.27 -3.71 2.93
CA LEU A 192 -11.52 -3.74 4.36
C LEU A 192 -11.05 -5.04 5.02
N ILE A 193 -11.12 -6.18 4.33
CA ILE A 193 -10.51 -7.44 4.82
C ILE A 193 -9.00 -7.28 4.99
N ARG A 194 -8.31 -6.64 4.03
CA ARG A 194 -6.87 -6.36 4.18
C ARG A 194 -6.61 -5.43 5.37
N VAL A 195 -7.40 -4.36 5.52
CA VAL A 195 -7.30 -3.44 6.67
C VAL A 195 -7.43 -4.23 7.98
N PHE A 196 -8.46 -5.06 8.10
CA PHE A 196 -8.71 -5.90 9.27
C PHE A 196 -7.50 -6.78 9.60
N LYS A 197 -6.98 -7.53 8.62
CA LYS A 197 -5.82 -8.42 8.81
C LYS A 197 -4.53 -7.71 9.21
N ILE A 198 -4.37 -6.44 8.82
CA ILE A 198 -3.22 -5.61 9.23
C ILE A 198 -3.41 -5.11 10.68
N CYS A 199 -4.66 -4.87 11.10
CA CYS A 199 -4.98 -4.35 12.43
C CYS A 199 -5.03 -5.43 13.51
N ASP A 200 -5.45 -6.64 13.15
CA ASP A 200 -5.37 -7.85 13.97
C ASP A 200 -3.88 -8.15 14.19
N ARG A 201 -3.34 -7.86 15.37
CA ARG A 201 -1.90 -7.92 15.64
C ARG A 201 -1.48 -9.28 16.16
N ASP A 202 -2.35 -9.94 16.92
CA ASP A 202 -2.11 -11.28 17.47
C ASP A 202 -2.56 -12.41 16.52
N ASN A 203 -3.18 -12.08 15.38
CA ASN A 203 -3.65 -13.03 14.35
C ASN A 203 -4.69 -14.01 14.90
N ASP A 204 -5.48 -13.60 15.90
CA ASP A 204 -6.53 -14.44 16.47
C ASP A 204 -7.83 -14.43 15.64
N GLY A 205 -7.89 -13.56 14.62
CA GLY A 205 -9.04 -13.39 13.73
C GLY A 205 -10.11 -12.42 14.24
N TYR A 206 -9.83 -11.72 15.34
CA TYR A 206 -10.70 -10.73 15.98
C TYR A 206 -9.95 -9.41 16.20
N LEU A 207 -10.69 -8.36 16.55
CA LEU A 207 -10.11 -7.10 17.03
C LEU A 207 -10.57 -6.88 18.47
N ASN A 208 -9.64 -7.08 19.40
CA ASN A 208 -9.88 -6.82 20.81
C ASN A 208 -9.88 -5.29 21.11
N ASP A 209 -10.14 -4.91 22.37
CA ASP A 209 -10.23 -3.49 22.76
C ASP A 209 -8.95 -2.70 22.55
N ALA A 210 -7.80 -3.35 22.74
CA ALA A 210 -6.51 -2.72 22.53
C ALA A 210 -6.30 -2.42 21.04
N GLU A 211 -6.55 -3.41 20.19
CA GLU A 211 -6.40 -3.30 18.74
C GLU A 211 -7.40 -2.33 18.12
N LEU A 212 -8.66 -2.34 18.57
CA LEU A 212 -9.67 -1.37 18.15
C LEU A 212 -9.27 0.07 18.51
N ASN A 213 -8.72 0.27 19.70
CA ASN A 213 -8.27 1.59 20.11
C ASN A 213 -7.01 2.04 19.34
N GLU A 214 -6.10 1.12 19.03
CA GLU A 214 -4.94 1.40 18.18
C GLU A 214 -5.34 1.70 16.73
N PHE A 215 -6.29 0.95 16.18
CA PHE A 215 -6.90 1.21 14.89
C PHE A 215 -7.52 2.62 14.86
N GLN A 216 -8.27 3.00 15.89
CA GLN A 216 -8.84 4.34 15.98
C GLN A 216 -7.74 5.41 15.99
N LYS A 217 -6.72 5.27 16.85
CA LYS A 217 -5.61 6.22 16.93
C LYS A 217 -4.87 6.34 15.60
N LEU A 218 -4.67 5.23 14.91
CA LEU A 218 -4.00 5.18 13.62
C LEU A 218 -4.79 5.94 12.54
N CYS A 219 -6.10 5.68 12.43
CA CYS A 219 -6.96 6.25 11.39
C CYS A 219 -7.40 7.68 11.67
N PHE A 220 -7.74 7.99 12.93
CA PHE A 220 -8.41 9.24 13.32
C PHE A 220 -7.61 10.10 14.32
N GLY A 221 -6.46 9.62 14.78
CA GLY A 221 -5.57 10.37 15.67
C GLY A 221 -6.04 10.49 17.13
N ILE A 222 -7.24 10.00 17.46
CA ILE A 222 -7.88 10.16 18.77
C ILE A 222 -8.24 8.78 19.33
N PRO A 223 -7.89 8.44 20.59
CA PRO A 223 -8.31 7.19 21.22
C PRO A 223 -9.83 7.14 21.47
N LEU A 224 -10.40 5.93 21.46
CA LEU A 224 -11.75 5.70 21.96
C LEU A 224 -11.72 5.58 23.49
N THR A 225 -12.78 6.08 24.13
CA THR A 225 -13.07 5.76 25.53
C THR A 225 -13.69 4.36 25.60
N SER A 226 -13.55 3.67 26.74
CA SER A 226 -14.14 2.34 26.92
C SER A 226 -15.65 2.32 26.67
N ALA A 227 -16.37 3.37 27.08
CA ALA A 227 -17.79 3.53 26.81
C ALA A 227 -18.09 3.63 25.30
N ALA A 228 -17.29 4.38 24.54
CA ALA A 228 -17.47 4.50 23.10
C ALA A 228 -17.21 3.17 22.38
N ILE A 229 -16.24 2.38 22.85
CA ILE A 229 -15.98 1.03 22.32
C ILE A 229 -17.19 0.12 22.57
N GLU A 230 -17.75 0.13 23.78
CA GLU A 230 -18.96 -0.64 24.10
C GLU A 230 -20.16 -0.22 23.24
N ASP A 231 -20.34 1.08 22.98
CA ASP A 231 -21.41 1.58 22.12
C ASP A 231 -21.25 1.13 20.66
N VAL A 232 -20.02 1.10 20.14
CA VAL A 232 -19.72 0.55 18.82
C VAL A 232 -20.04 -0.94 18.77
N LYS A 233 -19.59 -1.72 19.76
CA LYS A 233 -19.87 -3.15 19.82
C LYS A 233 -21.36 -3.45 19.94
N ARG A 234 -22.10 -2.65 20.73
CA ARG A 234 -23.57 -2.78 20.85
C ARG A 234 -24.24 -2.51 19.51
N ALA A 235 -23.85 -1.45 18.81
CA ALA A 235 -24.39 -1.14 17.49
C ALA A 235 -24.13 -2.26 16.46
N VAL A 236 -22.99 -2.94 16.54
CA VAL A 236 -22.68 -4.10 15.70
C VAL A 236 -23.50 -5.33 16.12
N ALA A 237 -23.58 -5.62 17.42
CA ALA A 237 -24.31 -6.77 17.95
C ALA A 237 -25.82 -6.69 17.64
N ASP A 238 -26.40 -5.49 17.64
CA ASP A 238 -27.81 -5.27 17.32
C ASP A 238 -28.15 -5.61 15.85
N GLY A 239 -27.16 -5.54 14.95
CA GLY A 239 -27.38 -5.70 13.51
C GLY A 239 -26.66 -6.89 12.85
N CYS A 240 -25.67 -7.49 13.52
CA CYS A 240 -24.85 -8.60 13.03
C CYS A 240 -24.63 -9.60 14.16
N SER A 241 -25.34 -10.73 14.13
CA SER A 241 -25.34 -11.73 15.21
C SER A 241 -23.98 -12.38 15.47
N ASP A 242 -23.15 -12.48 14.43
CA ASP A 242 -21.78 -13.00 14.45
C ASP A 242 -20.73 -11.88 14.46
N GLY A 243 -21.16 -10.62 14.63
CA GLY A 243 -20.30 -9.45 14.58
C GLY A 243 -19.40 -9.28 15.79
N ILE A 244 -19.82 -9.79 16.96
CA ILE A 244 -19.06 -9.75 18.22
C ILE A 244 -18.92 -11.17 18.76
N VAL A 245 -17.69 -11.61 18.99
CA VAL A 245 -17.37 -12.94 19.53
C VAL A 245 -16.47 -12.75 20.74
N GLU A 246 -16.86 -13.32 21.89
CA GLU A 246 -16.13 -13.19 23.17
C GLU A 246 -15.78 -11.74 23.57
N GLY A 247 -16.60 -10.79 23.14
CA GLY A 247 -16.39 -9.36 23.39
C GLY A 247 -15.37 -8.70 22.44
N ALA A 248 -14.83 -9.40 21.45
CA ALA A 248 -14.00 -8.83 20.39
C ALA A 248 -14.79 -8.67 19.08
N LEU A 249 -14.35 -7.75 18.21
CA LEU A 249 -14.99 -7.50 16.93
C LEU A 249 -14.51 -8.50 15.88
N SER A 250 -15.41 -9.26 15.28
CA SER A 250 -15.08 -10.21 14.22
C SER A 250 -14.94 -9.52 12.85
N LEU A 251 -14.37 -10.21 11.86
CA LEU A 251 -14.31 -9.70 10.49
C LEU A 251 -15.71 -9.37 9.90
N PRO A 252 -16.74 -10.23 10.01
CA PRO A 252 -18.12 -9.85 9.64
C PRO A 252 -18.60 -8.59 10.36
N GLY A 253 -18.33 -8.46 11.67
CA GLY A 253 -18.69 -7.28 12.45
C GLY A 253 -17.99 -6.01 11.98
N PHE A 254 -16.70 -6.09 11.63
CA PHE A 254 -15.94 -4.96 11.09
C PHE A 254 -16.48 -4.50 9.72
N LEU A 255 -16.85 -5.44 8.86
CA LEU A 255 -17.50 -5.12 7.58
C LEU A 255 -18.88 -4.49 7.80
N TYR A 256 -19.67 -5.02 8.74
CA TYR A 256 -20.98 -4.47 9.10
C TYR A 256 -20.89 -3.06 9.70
N LEU A 257 -19.89 -2.79 10.54
CA LEU A 257 -19.65 -1.45 11.08
C LEU A 257 -19.42 -0.42 9.98
N ASN A 258 -18.61 -0.76 8.97
CA ASN A 258 -18.36 0.13 7.83
C ASN A 258 -19.61 0.29 6.95
N LEU A 259 -20.42 -0.75 6.80
CA LEU A 259 -21.73 -0.67 6.15
C LEU A 259 -22.66 0.30 6.89
N LEU A 260 -22.76 0.20 8.22
CA LEU A 260 -23.55 1.11 9.05
C LEU A 260 -23.12 2.57 8.91
N PHE A 261 -21.81 2.85 8.81
CA PHE A 261 -21.34 4.21 8.56
C PHE A 261 -21.84 4.75 7.22
N ILE A 262 -21.82 3.93 6.17
CA ILE A 262 -22.27 4.34 4.84
C ILE A 262 -23.79 4.55 4.82
N GLU A 263 -24.58 3.63 5.38
CA GLU A 263 -26.04 3.74 5.45
C GLU A 263 -26.50 4.97 6.26
N ARG A 264 -25.70 5.40 7.25
CA ARG A 264 -25.95 6.63 8.03
C ARG A 264 -25.40 7.89 7.37
N GLY A 265 -24.95 7.83 6.11
CA GLY A 265 -24.40 8.97 5.37
C GLY A 265 -23.02 9.43 5.83
N ARG A 266 -22.30 8.59 6.58
CA ARG A 266 -20.95 8.86 7.13
C ARG A 266 -19.85 8.06 6.41
N HIS A 267 -20.02 7.83 5.10
CA HIS A 267 -19.07 7.09 4.25
C HIS A 267 -17.65 7.69 4.23
N GLU A 268 -17.51 8.98 4.54
CA GLU A 268 -16.22 9.65 4.76
C GLU A 268 -15.35 8.89 5.78
N THR A 269 -15.94 8.39 6.86
CA THR A 269 -15.26 7.60 7.90
C THR A 269 -14.57 6.37 7.29
N THR A 270 -15.28 5.65 6.41
CA THR A 270 -14.76 4.49 5.69
C THR A 270 -13.64 4.88 4.73
N TRP A 271 -13.78 6.01 4.02
CA TRP A 271 -12.73 6.54 3.15
C TRP A 271 -11.48 6.98 3.91
N THR A 272 -11.61 7.60 5.09
CA THR A 272 -10.48 7.94 5.97
C THR A 272 -9.66 6.70 6.31
N VAL A 273 -10.34 5.60 6.68
CA VAL A 273 -9.70 4.31 6.92
C VAL A 273 -9.00 3.81 5.66
N LEU A 274 -9.70 3.73 4.53
CA LEU A 274 -9.12 3.21 3.28
C LEU A 274 -7.87 4.01 2.84
N ARG A 275 -7.93 5.34 2.87
CA ARG A 275 -6.80 6.22 2.52
C ARG A 275 -5.62 6.06 3.47
N LYS A 276 -5.86 5.88 4.77
CA LYS A 276 -4.80 5.62 5.75
C LYS A 276 -4.01 4.35 5.41
N PHE A 277 -4.65 3.39 4.75
CA PHE A 277 -4.07 2.12 4.31
C PHE A 277 -3.59 2.11 2.84
N GLY A 278 -3.53 3.30 2.22
CA GLY A 278 -2.96 3.52 0.89
C GLY A 278 -3.95 3.41 -0.27
N TYR A 279 -5.25 3.24 -0.01
CA TYR A 279 -6.25 3.15 -1.07
C TYR A 279 -6.65 4.52 -1.63
N GLU A 280 -6.80 4.57 -2.95
CA GLU A 280 -7.34 5.71 -3.69
C GLU A 280 -8.85 5.54 -3.96
N SER A 281 -9.48 6.55 -4.56
CA SER A 281 -10.92 6.56 -4.88
C SER A 281 -11.38 5.39 -5.78
N ASN A 282 -10.46 4.77 -6.52
CA ASN A 282 -10.72 3.59 -7.35
C ASN A 282 -10.60 2.25 -6.59
N LEU A 283 -10.36 2.30 -5.27
CA LEU A 283 -10.14 1.16 -4.38
C LEU A 283 -8.92 0.29 -4.74
N LYS A 284 -7.92 0.90 -5.40
CA LYS A 284 -6.58 0.32 -5.59
C LYS A 284 -5.59 1.04 -4.69
N LEU A 285 -4.49 0.37 -4.38
CA LEU A 285 -3.37 1.01 -3.68
C LEU A 285 -2.67 1.96 -4.65
N GLY A 286 -2.39 3.18 -4.19
CA GLY A 286 -1.74 4.19 -5.01
C GLY A 286 -0.32 3.79 -5.43
N GLU A 287 0.11 4.24 -6.61
CA GLU A 287 1.43 3.90 -7.13
C GLU A 287 2.56 4.41 -6.23
N ASP A 288 2.43 5.63 -5.68
CA ASP A 288 3.41 6.18 -4.74
C ASP A 288 3.46 5.44 -3.39
N TYR A 289 2.36 4.78 -3.01
CA TYR A 289 2.30 3.93 -1.81
C TYR A 289 3.00 2.59 -2.03
N LEU A 290 2.83 1.99 -3.21
CA LEU A 290 3.46 0.73 -3.60
C LEU A 290 4.94 0.87 -3.98
N TYR A 291 5.26 1.93 -4.74
CA TYR A 291 6.54 2.14 -5.39
C TYR A 291 7.10 3.54 -5.08
N PRO A 292 7.40 3.84 -3.81
CA PRO A 292 8.02 5.13 -3.49
C PRO A 292 9.33 5.28 -4.25
N ARG A 293 9.60 6.50 -4.70
CA ARG A 293 10.77 6.78 -5.55
C ARG A 293 12.06 6.59 -4.76
N ILE A 294 12.84 5.59 -5.13
CA ILE A 294 14.19 5.34 -4.60
C ILE A 294 15.19 5.38 -5.75
N GLN A 295 16.22 6.21 -5.60
CA GLN A 295 17.35 6.23 -6.53
C GLN A 295 18.49 5.38 -5.95
N VAL A 296 18.86 4.33 -6.66
CA VAL A 296 20.01 3.48 -6.30
C VAL A 296 21.19 3.87 -7.20
N PRO A 297 22.23 4.55 -6.66
CA PRO A 297 23.38 4.95 -7.45
C PRO A 297 24.17 3.75 -7.98
N VAL A 298 24.88 3.96 -9.09
CA VAL A 298 25.72 2.91 -9.70
C VAL A 298 26.82 2.49 -8.71
N GLY A 299 26.91 1.19 -8.43
CA GLY A 299 27.87 0.63 -7.48
C GLY A 299 27.34 0.50 -6.04
N CYS A 300 26.14 1.00 -5.76
CA CYS A 300 25.40 0.73 -4.52
C CYS A 300 24.55 -0.55 -4.66
N SER A 301 24.05 -1.06 -3.54
CA SER A 301 23.07 -2.15 -3.49
C SER A 301 21.95 -1.81 -2.51
N THR A 302 20.84 -2.54 -2.58
CA THR A 302 19.71 -2.43 -1.67
C THR A 302 19.69 -3.60 -0.70
N GLU A 303 19.52 -3.28 0.58
CA GLU A 303 19.37 -4.24 1.67
C GLU A 303 18.17 -3.84 2.52
N LEU A 304 17.67 -4.75 3.36
CA LEU A 304 16.68 -4.39 4.36
C LEU A 304 17.33 -3.50 5.44
N SER A 305 16.63 -2.45 5.81
CA SER A 305 16.97 -1.64 6.98
C SER A 305 16.69 -2.43 8.28
N PRO A 306 17.29 -2.03 9.42
CA PRO A 306 16.92 -2.60 10.73
C PRO A 306 15.41 -2.60 10.98
N GLU A 307 14.73 -1.56 10.51
CA GLU A 307 13.29 -1.38 10.58
C GLU A 307 12.53 -2.41 9.75
N GLY A 308 12.97 -2.65 8.52
CA GLY A 308 12.41 -3.69 7.64
C GLY A 308 12.59 -5.08 8.24
N ILE A 309 13.77 -5.36 8.80
CA ILE A 309 14.09 -6.65 9.45
C ILE A 309 13.18 -6.88 10.66
N GLN A 310 13.01 -5.86 11.51
CA GLN A 310 12.15 -5.97 12.70
C GLN A 310 10.69 -6.24 12.31
N PHE A 311 10.18 -5.54 11.30
CA PHE A 311 8.81 -5.73 10.82
C PHE A 311 8.60 -7.15 10.27
N LEU A 312 9.51 -7.63 9.42
CA LEU A 312 9.41 -8.97 8.84
C LEU A 312 9.56 -10.06 9.89
N SER A 313 10.39 -9.85 10.91
CA SER A 313 10.53 -10.79 12.02
C SER A 313 9.23 -10.88 12.83
N ALA A 314 8.64 -9.73 13.19
CA ALA A 314 7.35 -9.70 13.88
C ALA A 314 6.24 -10.33 13.03
N LEU A 315 6.26 -10.14 11.71
CA LEU A 315 5.30 -10.74 10.80
C LEU A 315 5.43 -12.26 10.68
N PHE A 316 6.65 -12.79 10.76
CA PHE A 316 6.91 -14.22 10.85
C PHE A 316 6.34 -14.78 12.15
N GLU A 317 6.71 -14.21 13.29
CA GLU A 317 6.25 -14.64 14.62
C GLU A 317 4.72 -14.59 14.76
N LYS A 318 4.08 -13.58 14.14
CA LYS A 318 2.62 -13.45 14.09
C LYS A 318 1.93 -14.63 13.39
N HIS A 319 2.56 -15.20 12.36
CA HIS A 319 1.97 -16.27 11.56
C HIS A 319 2.56 -17.66 11.85
N ASP A 320 3.60 -17.76 12.69
CA ASP A 320 4.10 -19.02 13.27
C ASP A 320 3.18 -19.42 14.45
N GLU A 321 1.98 -19.89 14.12
CA GLU A 321 0.89 -20.14 15.07
C GLU A 321 1.23 -21.30 16.01
N ASP A 322 1.91 -22.32 15.49
CA ASP A 322 2.33 -23.50 16.25
C ASP A 322 3.71 -23.34 16.93
N LYS A 323 4.39 -22.21 16.70
CA LYS A 323 5.68 -21.82 17.30
C LYS A 323 6.80 -22.81 17.00
N ASP A 324 6.76 -23.42 15.82
CA ASP A 324 7.75 -24.41 15.36
C ASP A 324 8.95 -23.76 14.64
N GLN A 325 9.00 -22.42 14.56
CA GLN A 325 10.03 -21.64 13.87
C GLN A 325 10.09 -21.89 12.35
N CYS A 326 9.00 -22.42 11.80
CA CYS A 326 8.76 -22.59 10.38
C CYS A 326 7.41 -21.95 10.01
N LEU A 327 7.19 -21.73 8.70
CA LEU A 327 5.86 -21.43 8.18
C LEU A 327 5.41 -22.60 7.32
N SER A 328 4.37 -23.28 7.81
CA SER A 328 3.63 -24.27 7.03
C SER A 328 2.99 -23.63 5.79
N PRO A 329 2.56 -24.44 4.80
CA PRO A 329 1.87 -23.90 3.62
C PRO A 329 0.60 -23.11 3.95
N CYS A 330 -0.08 -23.44 5.05
CA CYS A 330 -1.29 -22.75 5.49
C CYS A 330 -0.96 -21.38 6.09
N GLU A 331 0.02 -21.31 6.99
CA GLU A 331 0.48 -20.05 7.61
C GLU A 331 1.07 -19.11 6.57
N LEU A 332 1.85 -19.65 5.63
CA LEU A 332 2.41 -18.89 4.52
C LEU A 332 1.32 -18.33 3.61
N ALA A 333 0.29 -19.12 3.32
CA ALA A 333 -0.87 -18.66 2.55
C ALA A 333 -1.66 -17.58 3.31
N ASN A 334 -1.78 -17.67 4.63
CA ASN A 334 -2.42 -16.63 5.45
C ASN A 334 -1.60 -15.33 5.43
N LEU A 335 -0.28 -15.40 5.63
CA LEU A 335 0.64 -14.25 5.59
C LEU A 335 0.52 -13.48 4.27
N PHE A 336 0.55 -14.19 3.15
CA PHE A 336 0.47 -13.57 1.81
C PHE A 336 -0.96 -13.37 1.30
N SER A 337 -1.99 -13.67 2.09
CA SER A 337 -3.39 -13.52 1.67
C SER A 337 -3.79 -12.07 1.37
N VAL A 338 -3.07 -11.09 1.94
CA VAL A 338 -3.23 -9.66 1.66
C VAL A 338 -2.49 -9.19 0.41
N CYS A 339 -1.64 -10.04 -0.18
CA CYS A 339 -0.88 -9.74 -1.39
C CYS A 339 -1.63 -10.30 -2.63
N PRO A 340 -1.73 -9.54 -3.73
CA PRO A 340 -2.44 -9.98 -4.93
C PRO A 340 -1.69 -11.06 -5.72
N THR A 341 -0.37 -11.15 -5.57
CA THR A 341 0.47 -12.12 -6.28
C THR A 341 1.06 -13.14 -5.30
N ALA A 342 0.94 -14.43 -5.65
CA ALA A 342 1.56 -15.52 -4.90
C ALA A 342 3.08 -15.30 -4.86
N SER A 343 3.58 -14.92 -3.70
CA SER A 343 4.92 -14.32 -3.55
C SER A 343 6.06 -15.35 -3.56
N LEU A 344 5.75 -16.61 -3.25
CA LEU A 344 6.72 -17.69 -3.13
C LEU A 344 6.41 -18.79 -4.14
N SER A 345 7.07 -18.71 -5.29
CA SER A 345 7.08 -19.81 -6.24
C SER A 345 7.80 -21.03 -5.65
N ARG A 346 7.51 -22.22 -6.18
CA ARG A 346 8.21 -23.45 -5.82
C ARG A 346 9.73 -23.36 -6.02
N GLU A 347 10.16 -22.54 -6.99
CA GLU A 347 11.57 -22.29 -7.27
C GLU A 347 12.23 -21.52 -6.13
N ILE A 348 11.55 -20.52 -5.58
CA ILE A 348 12.07 -19.74 -4.44
C ILE A 348 12.14 -20.61 -3.18
N LEU A 349 11.13 -21.46 -2.94
CA LEU A 349 11.15 -22.41 -1.83
C LEU A 349 12.33 -23.41 -1.93
N SER A 350 12.83 -23.68 -3.14
CA SER A 350 14.03 -24.51 -3.34
C SER A 350 15.35 -23.75 -3.17
N ALA A 351 15.30 -22.42 -3.14
CA ALA A 351 16.47 -21.54 -2.99
C ALA A 351 16.73 -21.09 -1.55
N VAL A 352 15.78 -21.34 -0.64
CA VAL A 352 15.85 -20.92 0.77
C VAL A 352 15.89 -22.13 1.70
N GLU A 353 16.29 -21.88 2.94
CA GLU A 353 16.31 -22.91 3.97
C GLU A 353 14.90 -23.40 4.29
N THR A 354 14.74 -24.72 4.29
CA THR A 354 13.49 -25.40 4.66
C THR A 354 13.77 -26.53 5.65
N ASN A 355 12.78 -26.85 6.47
CA ASN A 355 12.86 -27.98 7.40
C ASN A 355 12.72 -29.33 6.66
N SER A 356 12.73 -30.44 7.40
CA SER A 356 12.59 -31.79 6.83
C SER A 356 11.26 -32.06 6.11
N ARG A 357 10.24 -31.24 6.35
CA ARG A 357 8.92 -31.28 5.68
C ARG A 357 8.82 -30.34 4.49
N GLY A 358 9.87 -29.55 4.20
CA GLY A 358 9.88 -28.54 3.14
C GLY A 358 9.18 -27.23 3.53
N TRP A 359 8.92 -26.98 4.82
CA TRP A 359 8.38 -25.72 5.31
C TRP A 359 9.51 -24.71 5.48
N ILE A 360 9.24 -23.44 5.17
CA ILE A 360 10.25 -22.39 5.20
C ILE A 360 10.62 -22.07 6.65
N THR A 361 11.90 -22.14 7.02
CA THR A 361 12.34 -21.77 8.38
C THR A 361 12.42 -20.26 8.53
N TYR A 362 12.51 -19.73 9.76
CA TYR A 362 12.79 -18.30 9.98
C TYR A 362 14.00 -17.80 9.18
N ALA A 363 15.10 -18.57 9.17
CA ALA A 363 16.29 -18.24 8.40
C ALA A 363 16.02 -18.23 6.89
N GLY A 364 15.25 -19.20 6.38
CA GLY A 364 14.83 -19.24 4.98
C GLY A 364 13.92 -18.07 4.60
N TYR A 365 12.99 -17.69 5.48
CA TYR A 365 12.10 -16.54 5.30
C TYR A 365 12.88 -15.24 5.22
N MET A 366 13.83 -15.02 6.14
CA MET A 366 14.69 -13.83 6.11
C MET A 366 15.62 -13.83 4.89
N ALA A 367 16.11 -15.01 4.46
CA ALA A 367 16.91 -15.14 3.25
C ALA A 367 16.11 -14.75 1.99
N TYR A 368 14.84 -15.16 1.90
CA TYR A 368 13.94 -14.76 0.81
C TYR A 368 13.84 -13.24 0.69
N TRP A 369 13.55 -12.55 1.79
CA TRP A 369 13.39 -11.09 1.76
C TRP A 369 14.69 -10.37 1.45
N ASN A 370 15.82 -10.80 2.02
CA ASN A 370 17.14 -10.25 1.70
C ASN A 370 17.49 -10.42 0.22
N MET A 371 17.21 -11.60 -0.35
CA MET A 371 17.46 -11.89 -1.76
C MET A 371 16.58 -11.03 -2.66
N THR A 372 15.28 -10.98 -2.41
CA THR A 372 14.33 -10.19 -3.22
C THR A 372 14.66 -8.70 -3.14
N THR A 373 15.03 -8.19 -1.96
CA THR A 373 15.42 -6.78 -1.78
C THR A 373 16.66 -6.42 -2.61
N LEU A 374 17.62 -7.34 -2.74
CA LEU A 374 18.83 -7.14 -3.52
C LEU A 374 18.58 -7.19 -5.04
N ILE A 375 17.74 -8.13 -5.48
CA ILE A 375 17.51 -8.42 -6.91
C ILE A 375 16.43 -7.52 -7.50
N ASN A 376 15.35 -7.29 -6.75
CA ASN A 376 14.16 -6.56 -7.17
C ASN A 376 13.54 -5.78 -6.01
N VAL A 377 14.15 -4.63 -5.68
CA VAL A 377 13.68 -3.74 -4.61
C VAL A 377 12.24 -3.27 -4.80
N SER A 378 11.79 -3.08 -6.04
CA SER A 378 10.41 -2.64 -6.33
C SER A 378 9.39 -3.68 -5.89
N GLN A 379 9.65 -4.96 -6.15
CA GLN A 379 8.79 -6.05 -5.69
C GLN A 379 8.77 -6.16 -4.16
N THR A 380 9.92 -5.96 -3.50
CA THR A 380 9.97 -5.91 -2.04
C THR A 380 9.11 -4.77 -1.49
N MET A 381 9.21 -3.56 -2.05
CA MET A 381 8.41 -2.41 -1.61
C MET A 381 6.91 -2.65 -1.82
N GLU A 382 6.53 -3.21 -2.96
CA GLU A 382 5.14 -3.59 -3.26
C GLU A 382 4.59 -4.56 -2.21
N GLN A 383 5.31 -5.66 -1.93
CA GLN A 383 4.87 -6.65 -0.95
C GLN A 383 4.81 -6.07 0.46
N LEU A 384 5.82 -5.28 0.87
CA LEU A 384 5.81 -4.60 2.17
C LEU A 384 4.64 -3.60 2.29
N ALA A 385 4.26 -2.94 1.20
CA ALA A 385 3.09 -2.09 1.16
C ALA A 385 1.82 -2.91 1.40
N TYR A 386 1.64 -4.04 0.69
CA TYR A 386 0.51 -4.95 0.92
C TYR A 386 0.45 -5.50 2.33
N LEU A 387 1.60 -5.82 2.94
CA LEU A 387 1.71 -6.32 4.31
C LEU A 387 1.52 -5.23 5.38
N GLY A 388 1.45 -3.95 4.99
CA GLY A 388 1.13 -2.84 5.89
C GLY A 388 2.34 -2.20 6.59
N PHE A 389 3.56 -2.39 6.06
CA PHE A 389 4.78 -1.79 6.65
C PHE A 389 4.66 -0.27 6.85
N ALA A 390 4.19 0.44 5.82
CA ALA A 390 4.04 1.90 5.84
C ALA A 390 3.02 2.37 6.89
N VAL A 391 2.00 1.55 7.19
CA VAL A 391 0.88 1.90 8.06
C VAL A 391 1.35 2.02 9.52
N GLY A 392 2.08 1.03 10.03
CA GLY A 392 2.60 1.02 11.40
C GLY A 392 3.64 2.11 11.69
N ARG A 393 4.07 2.85 10.66
CA ARG A 393 5.08 3.91 10.72
C ARG A 393 4.51 5.31 10.45
N SER A 394 3.22 5.40 10.12
CA SER A 394 2.57 6.70 9.95
C SER A 394 2.46 7.39 11.31
N THR A 395 3.13 8.53 11.42
CA THR A 395 2.96 9.46 12.55
C THR A 395 2.02 10.59 12.13
N GLN A 396 1.58 11.41 13.09
CA GLN A 396 0.75 12.59 12.79
C GLN A 396 1.46 13.59 11.85
N SER A 397 2.79 13.63 11.84
CA SER A 397 3.58 14.58 11.05
C SER A 397 4.24 13.99 9.80
N ARG A 398 4.34 12.66 9.69
CA ARG A 398 5.02 11.97 8.58
C ARG A 398 4.28 10.70 8.19
N ALA A 399 3.84 10.63 6.93
CA ALA A 399 3.37 9.39 6.33
C ALA A 399 4.54 8.38 6.29
N GLY A 400 4.30 7.16 6.78
CA GLY A 400 5.28 6.09 6.67
C GLY A 400 5.46 5.70 5.20
N SER A 401 6.69 5.38 4.80
CA SER A 401 6.98 4.93 3.44
C SER A 401 7.60 3.55 3.48
N THR A 402 7.29 2.70 2.50
CA THR A 402 8.00 1.42 2.32
C THR A 402 9.48 1.62 2.00
N ALA A 403 9.88 2.81 1.54
CA ALA A 403 11.28 3.17 1.38
C ALA A 403 12.06 3.16 2.71
N ASP A 404 11.40 3.37 3.86
CA ASP A 404 12.05 3.30 5.17
C ASP A 404 12.49 1.87 5.52
N ALA A 405 11.97 0.85 4.83
CA ALA A 405 12.41 -0.53 4.94
C ALA A 405 13.71 -0.81 4.16
N ILE A 406 14.16 0.12 3.32
CA ILE A 406 15.24 -0.10 2.36
C ILE A 406 16.46 0.72 2.77
N LYS A 407 17.59 0.04 2.93
CA LYS A 407 18.90 0.64 3.12
C LYS A 407 19.67 0.57 1.81
N ILE A 408 20.07 1.72 1.28
CA ILE A 408 21.03 1.79 0.17
C ILE A 408 22.45 1.75 0.76
N THR A 409 23.25 0.79 0.30
CA THR A 409 24.65 0.67 0.70
C THR A 409 25.50 1.73 0.01
N ARG A 410 26.68 2.04 0.58
CA ARG A 410 27.63 2.95 -0.07
C ARG A 410 28.25 2.31 -1.31
N GLU A 411 28.87 3.12 -2.17
CA GLU A 411 29.52 2.63 -3.39
C GLU A 411 30.58 1.56 -3.09
N ARG A 412 30.54 0.48 -3.87
CA ARG A 412 31.48 -0.65 -3.76
C ARG A 412 32.96 -0.24 -3.91
N LYS A 413 33.24 0.84 -4.65
CA LYS A 413 34.61 1.36 -4.82
C LYS A 413 35.20 1.85 -3.50
N ILE A 414 34.36 2.38 -2.60
CA ILE A 414 34.78 2.82 -1.27
C ILE A 414 35.14 1.59 -0.42
N ASP A 415 34.29 0.56 -0.45
CA ASP A 415 34.57 -0.71 0.25
C ASP A 415 35.90 -1.34 -0.19
N LEU A 416 36.21 -1.29 -1.49
CA LEU A 416 37.48 -1.77 -2.05
C LEU A 416 38.69 -0.93 -1.61
N THR A 417 38.51 0.40 -1.51
CA THR A 417 39.59 1.32 -1.12
C THR A 417 39.92 1.18 0.37
N GLU A 418 38.89 1.04 1.20
CA GLU A 418 39.01 0.94 2.65
C GLU A 418 39.26 -0.48 3.17
N ARG A 419 39.14 -1.51 2.31
CA ARG A 419 39.26 -2.93 2.70
C ARG A 419 38.32 -3.33 3.83
N GLY A 420 37.09 -2.84 3.73
CA GLY A 420 36.04 -3.13 4.68
C GLY A 420 34.68 -2.93 4.03
N THR A 421 33.76 -3.84 4.32
CA THR A 421 32.38 -3.78 3.82
C THR A 421 31.42 -3.95 5.00
N ALA A 422 30.36 -3.14 5.01
CA ALA A 422 29.24 -3.29 5.94
C ALA A 422 28.01 -3.92 5.27
N ARG A 423 28.19 -4.43 4.04
CA ARG A 423 27.17 -5.14 3.27
C ARG A 423 26.89 -6.48 3.92
N ARG A 424 25.61 -6.84 4.00
CA ARG A 424 25.15 -8.10 4.57
C ARG A 424 24.78 -9.11 3.49
N VAL A 425 24.41 -8.63 2.30
CA VAL A 425 23.93 -9.48 1.21
C VAL A 425 24.88 -9.40 0.03
N PHE A 426 25.35 -10.55 -0.43
CA PHE A 426 26.29 -10.67 -1.55
C PHE A 426 25.67 -11.50 -2.67
N HIS A 427 25.70 -10.99 -3.89
CA HIS A 427 25.24 -11.74 -5.06
C HIS A 427 26.40 -12.61 -5.60
N THR A 428 26.30 -13.93 -5.41
CA THR A 428 27.25 -14.89 -6.00
C THR A 428 26.51 -15.88 -6.89
N ARG A 429 26.86 -15.97 -8.18
CA ARG A 429 26.21 -16.90 -9.13
C ARG A 429 26.68 -18.36 -8.99
N THR A 430 27.51 -18.67 -8.00
CA THR A 430 28.14 -19.97 -7.83
C THR A 430 28.31 -20.24 -6.34
N PRO A 431 27.94 -21.42 -5.81
CA PRO A 431 28.30 -21.79 -4.45
C PRO A 431 29.82 -21.80 -4.33
N CYS A 432 30.36 -20.88 -3.54
CA CYS A 432 31.79 -20.64 -3.44
C CYS A 432 32.38 -21.44 -2.29
N VAL A 433 33.22 -22.43 -2.59
CA VAL A 433 34.19 -22.95 -1.63
C VAL A 433 35.44 -22.10 -1.76
N ILE A 434 35.81 -21.40 -0.68
CA ILE A 434 37.04 -20.61 -0.64
C ILE A 434 38.22 -21.57 -0.40
N VAL A 435 38.96 -21.85 -1.47
CA VAL A 435 40.16 -22.70 -1.43
C VAL A 435 41.40 -21.83 -1.60
N ALA A 436 42.22 -21.74 -0.55
CA ALA A 436 43.53 -21.09 -0.64
C ALA A 436 44.53 -22.10 -1.22
N THR A 437 44.96 -21.87 -2.47
CA THR A 437 46.02 -22.65 -3.12
C THR A 437 47.33 -21.87 -3.09
N LYS A 438 48.47 -22.58 -3.11
CA LYS A 438 49.82 -22.01 -3.07
C LYS A 438 50.19 -21.33 -1.75
N VAL A 439 49.77 -21.92 -0.63
CA VAL A 439 50.09 -21.45 0.73
C VAL A 439 51.59 -21.44 1.04
N GLU A 440 52.41 -22.08 0.19
CA GLU A 440 53.88 -22.00 0.23
C GLU A 440 54.47 -20.67 -0.26
N ARG A 441 53.66 -19.76 -0.82
CA ARG A 441 54.11 -18.45 -1.29
C ARG A 441 53.75 -17.34 -0.30
N GLU A 442 54.47 -16.23 -0.36
CA GLU A 442 54.17 -15.03 0.42
C GLU A 442 52.75 -14.52 0.12
N GLU A 443 52.08 -14.04 1.17
CA GLU A 443 50.71 -13.57 1.11
C GLU A 443 50.61 -12.35 0.20
N VAL A 444 49.75 -12.45 -0.82
CA VAL A 444 49.53 -11.37 -1.79
C VAL A 444 48.28 -10.60 -1.41
N GLU A 445 48.41 -9.28 -1.50
CA GLU A 445 47.34 -8.32 -1.31
C GLU A 445 46.17 -8.58 -2.27
N GLN A 446 44.99 -8.90 -1.72
CA GLN A 446 43.82 -9.28 -2.49
C GLN A 446 43.09 -8.05 -3.05
N ARG A 447 42.53 -8.17 -4.27
CA ARG A 447 41.70 -7.12 -4.91
C ARG A 447 40.22 -7.17 -4.51
N TRP A 448 39.94 -7.60 -3.29
CA TRP A 448 38.58 -7.75 -2.76
C TRP A 448 38.42 -6.95 -1.47
N GLU A 449 37.17 -6.60 -1.16
CA GLU A 449 36.80 -5.74 -0.02
C GLU A 449 37.25 -6.33 1.31
N VAL A 450 37.22 -7.66 1.44
CA VAL A 450 37.59 -8.37 2.66
C VAL A 450 38.45 -9.59 2.28
N SER A 451 39.43 -9.94 3.12
CA SER A 451 40.22 -11.15 2.90
C SER A 451 39.35 -12.39 3.11
N PRO A 452 39.67 -13.53 2.48
CA PRO A 452 38.83 -14.72 2.63
C PRO A 452 38.76 -15.25 4.08
N GLU A 453 39.82 -15.09 4.88
CA GLU A 453 39.81 -15.45 6.30
C GLU A 453 38.89 -14.55 7.11
N GLU A 454 38.94 -13.25 6.87
CA GLU A 454 38.09 -12.27 7.55
C GLU A 454 36.63 -12.42 7.13
N PHE A 455 36.37 -12.73 5.86
CA PHE A 455 35.02 -13.04 5.37
C PHE A 455 34.45 -14.27 6.07
N CYS A 456 35.20 -15.38 6.13
CA CYS A 456 34.74 -16.56 6.86
C CYS A 456 34.48 -16.28 8.34
N ARG A 457 35.34 -15.46 8.98
CA ARG A 457 35.16 -15.06 10.37
C ARG A 457 33.88 -14.24 10.58
N GLN A 458 33.60 -13.27 9.70
CA GLN A 458 32.43 -12.39 9.80
C GLN A 458 31.10 -13.11 9.61
N PHE A 459 31.06 -14.14 8.75
CA PHE A 459 29.85 -14.89 8.41
C PHE A 459 29.78 -16.27 9.08
N GLU A 460 30.60 -16.51 10.11
CA GLU A 460 30.67 -17.78 10.84
C GLU A 460 30.87 -19.01 9.95
N LEU A 461 31.48 -18.82 8.78
CA LEU A 461 31.81 -19.90 7.86
C LEU A 461 33.08 -20.62 8.33
N PRO A 462 33.24 -21.91 7.97
CA PRO A 462 34.51 -22.59 8.17
C PRO A 462 35.67 -21.79 7.59
N ARG A 463 36.78 -21.70 8.33
CA ARG A 463 37.99 -21.00 7.87
C ARG A 463 38.42 -21.53 6.49
N PRO A 464 38.96 -20.67 5.62
CA PRO A 464 39.47 -21.11 4.33
C PRO A 464 40.44 -22.28 4.50
N ILE A 465 40.18 -23.38 3.79
CA ILE A 465 41.03 -24.56 3.89
C ILE A 465 42.29 -24.31 3.07
N LYS A 466 43.44 -24.42 3.74
CA LYS A 466 44.77 -24.21 3.18
C LYS A 466 45.29 -25.53 2.58
N PHE A 467 45.62 -25.54 1.29
CA PHE A 467 46.17 -26.73 0.62
C PHE A 467 47.46 -26.41 -0.13
N THR A 468 48.43 -27.32 -0.06
CA THR A 468 49.59 -27.36 -0.97
C THR A 468 49.29 -28.22 -2.19
N SER A 469 49.98 -27.97 -3.31
CA SER A 469 49.82 -28.73 -4.55
C SER A 469 50.05 -30.25 -4.37
N SER A 470 50.95 -30.63 -3.46
CA SER A 470 51.22 -32.02 -3.11
C SER A 470 50.04 -32.73 -2.46
N GLN A 471 49.31 -32.06 -1.57
CA GLN A 471 48.15 -32.64 -0.86
C GLN A 471 46.99 -32.91 -1.81
N LEU A 472 46.72 -31.99 -2.74
CA LEU A 472 45.68 -32.16 -3.76
C LEU A 472 45.98 -33.35 -4.69
N ALA A 473 47.23 -33.51 -5.10
CA ALA A 473 47.65 -34.65 -5.92
C ALA A 473 47.46 -35.98 -5.17
N THR A 474 47.83 -36.06 -3.89
CA THR A 474 47.65 -37.28 -3.09
C THR A 474 46.17 -37.60 -2.84
N MET A 475 45.33 -36.60 -2.63
CA MET A 475 43.88 -36.78 -2.48
C MET A 475 43.18 -37.22 -3.78
N ALA A 476 43.70 -36.80 -4.94
CA ALA A 476 43.21 -37.26 -6.25
C ALA A 476 43.64 -38.71 -6.56
N VAL A 477 44.82 -39.13 -6.10
CA VAL A 477 45.34 -40.50 -6.30
C VAL A 477 44.73 -41.51 -5.32
N TYR A 478 44.33 -41.07 -4.12
CA TYR A 478 43.75 -41.95 -3.09
C TYR A 478 42.43 -41.40 -2.51
N PRO A 479 41.29 -41.55 -3.22
CA PRO A 479 39.99 -40.96 -2.84
C PRO A 479 39.48 -41.45 -1.47
N HIS A 480 39.87 -42.66 -1.06
CA HIS A 480 39.42 -43.34 0.16
C HIS A 480 40.07 -42.80 1.44
N LEU A 481 41.16 -42.04 1.32
CA LEU A 481 41.87 -41.42 2.45
C LEU A 481 41.30 -40.04 2.82
N ARG A 482 40.19 -39.61 2.21
CA ARG A 482 39.55 -38.30 2.40
C ARG A 482 39.35 -37.92 3.88
N ARG A 483 39.05 -38.87 4.77
CA ARG A 483 38.83 -38.61 6.21
C ARG A 483 40.10 -38.37 7.03
N VAL A 484 41.27 -38.79 6.55
CA VAL A 484 42.54 -38.66 7.29
C VAL A 484 43.09 -37.24 7.21
N TYR A 485 42.84 -36.53 6.10
CA TYR A 485 43.37 -35.18 5.87
C TYR A 485 42.59 -34.05 6.57
N TYR A 486 41.40 -34.34 7.12
CA TYR A 486 40.63 -33.38 7.94
C TYR A 486 41.11 -33.32 9.39
N LEU A 487 41.98 -34.23 9.83
CA LEU A 487 42.57 -34.20 11.16
C LEU A 487 43.84 -33.37 11.13
N HIS A 488 43.70 -32.17 11.69
CA HIS A 488 44.73 -31.16 11.86
C HIS A 488 45.82 -31.67 12.83
N ASP A 489 46.77 -32.49 12.37
CA ASP A 489 47.98 -32.78 13.14
C ASP A 489 49.15 -33.21 12.23
N SER A 490 50.00 -32.23 11.91
CA SER A 490 51.24 -32.39 11.14
C SER A 490 52.24 -33.40 11.77
N ASN A 491 52.07 -33.72 13.06
CA ASN A 491 52.93 -34.67 13.80
C ASN A 491 52.69 -36.15 13.45
N ILE A 492 51.49 -36.52 12.98
CA ILE A 492 51.17 -37.92 12.64
C ILE A 492 51.79 -38.30 11.29
N LEU A 493 51.81 -37.36 10.33
CA LEU A 493 52.36 -37.59 9.00
C LEU A 493 53.88 -37.81 9.01
N GLN A 494 54.62 -37.08 9.86
CA GLN A 494 56.06 -37.33 10.07
C GLN A 494 56.33 -38.74 10.62
N LYS A 495 55.50 -39.24 11.55
CA LYS A 495 55.69 -40.58 12.14
C LYS A 495 55.40 -41.71 11.14
N ILE A 496 54.37 -41.55 10.31
CA ILE A 496 53.98 -42.56 9.31
C ILE A 496 54.99 -42.61 8.15
N THR A 497 55.47 -41.46 7.68
CA THR A 497 56.50 -41.41 6.62
C THR A 497 57.84 -41.96 7.10
N PHE A 498 58.23 -41.70 8.36
CA PHE A 498 59.44 -42.27 8.96
C PHE A 498 59.33 -43.80 9.14
N GLY A 499 58.16 -44.30 9.55
CA GLY A 499 57.89 -45.74 9.69
C GLY A 499 57.92 -46.50 8.37
N ALA A 500 57.37 -45.92 7.30
CA ALA A 500 57.39 -46.52 5.97
C ALA A 500 58.81 -46.55 5.36
N ALA A 501 59.62 -45.50 5.59
CA ALA A 501 61.01 -45.46 5.15
C ALA A 501 61.87 -46.51 5.87
N LEU A 502 61.66 -46.71 7.18
CA LEU A 502 62.33 -47.76 7.97
C LEU A 502 61.94 -49.18 7.52
N ALA A 503 60.68 -49.41 7.19
CA ALA A 503 60.20 -50.71 6.68
C ALA A 503 60.77 -51.03 5.29
N ALA A 504 60.89 -50.02 4.41
CA ALA A 504 61.52 -50.17 3.10
C ALA A 504 63.04 -50.43 3.21
N LEU A 505 63.73 -49.76 4.14
CA LEU A 505 65.14 -50.00 4.44
C LEU A 505 65.38 -51.40 5.03
N ALA A 506 64.51 -51.85 5.94
CA ALA A 506 64.56 -53.21 6.49
C ALA A 506 64.28 -54.27 5.40
N GLY A 507 63.29 -54.05 4.54
CA GLY A 507 63.01 -54.92 3.39
C GLY A 507 64.18 -54.98 2.39
N PHE A 508 64.82 -53.84 2.11
CA PHE A 508 65.97 -53.78 1.22
C PHE A 508 67.23 -54.43 1.80
N LEU A 509 67.44 -54.35 3.12
CA LEU A 509 68.54 -55.04 3.81
C LEU A 509 68.32 -56.55 3.93
N VAL A 510 67.07 -57.01 4.10
CA VAL A 510 66.72 -58.44 4.08
C VAL A 510 66.87 -59.03 2.67
N PHE A 511 66.58 -58.26 1.61
CA PHE A 511 66.74 -58.69 0.23
C PHE A 511 68.21 -58.75 -0.25
N LYS A 512 69.13 -58.09 0.45
CA LYS A 512 70.56 -58.03 0.08
C LYS A 512 71.45 -59.06 0.80
N ASN A 513 70.88 -59.80 1.77
CA ASN A 513 71.57 -60.83 2.57
C ASN A 513 70.95 -62.24 2.41
N LEU A 514 70.25 -62.49 1.29
CA LEU A 514 69.76 -63.81 0.87
C LEU A 514 70.37 -64.20 -0.46
#